data_AF-A0A9W9Q677-F1
#
_entry.id   AF-A0A9W9Q677-F1
#
_cell.length_a   1.000
_cell.length_b   1.000
_cell.length_c   1.000
_cell.angle_alpha   90.00
_cell.angle_beta   90.00
_cell.angle_gamma   90.00
#
_symmetry.space_group_name_H-M   'P 1'
#
loop_
_entity.id
_entity.type
_entity.pdbx_description
1 polymer ?
#
loop_
_entity_poly.entity_id
_entity_poly.type
_entity_poly.pdbx_seq_one_letter_code
_entity_poly.pdbx_strand_id
1 'polypeptide(L)'
;MGPNMKNMKKRKLAAEPRVEEINFDSESRQEWLTGFHKRKVQRAKHAAENAAKQYKEDKKAMRKKIREERKKDFEQAMDEHSKVLQRMKEDAGDISEQEEEDDWNGIEEPPAVDYEAEYIDEDKYTTVTVEEMDASREGLLKSAQEYDTDNEEEKPKPVESKEAEAKTAKKRKPRSAASEAARKKKRNFRYESKEVRRETMRKQRNVKSKKAKARKEKDA
;
A
#
# COMPACT_ATOMS: atom_id res chain seq x y z
N MET A 1 36.82 8.42 -3.90
CA MET A 1 36.87 6.98 -4.21
C MET A 1 35.72 6.65 -5.17
N GLY A 2 35.96 6.61 -6.48
CA GLY A 2 34.90 6.41 -7.47
C GLY A 2 34.40 4.96 -7.49
N PRO A 3 33.12 4.71 -7.82
CA PRO A 3 32.60 3.35 -7.92
C PRO A 3 33.33 2.59 -9.04
N ASN A 4 34.02 1.53 -8.62
CA ASN A 4 34.85 0.62 -9.39
C ASN A 4 34.01 -0.07 -10.49
N MET A 5 34.10 0.41 -11.73
CA MET A 5 33.46 -0.19 -12.91
C MET A 5 34.21 -1.42 -13.44
N LYS A 6 34.68 -2.30 -12.56
CA LYS A 6 35.24 -3.60 -12.96
C LYS A 6 34.15 -4.66 -12.77
N ASN A 7 33.78 -5.28 -13.89
CA ASN A 7 32.81 -6.37 -14.07
C ASN A 7 31.43 -5.95 -14.61
N MET A 8 31.40 -5.22 -15.73
CA MET A 8 30.35 -5.45 -16.73
C MET A 8 30.59 -6.82 -17.38
N LYS A 9 30.40 -7.90 -16.61
CA LYS A 9 30.24 -9.25 -17.18
C LYS A 9 29.03 -9.16 -18.10
N LYS A 10 29.28 -9.16 -19.42
CA LYS A 10 28.25 -9.40 -20.42
C LYS A 10 27.49 -10.63 -19.92
N ARG A 11 26.23 -10.46 -19.52
CA ARG A 11 25.36 -11.57 -19.15
C ARG A 11 25.39 -12.54 -20.32
N LYS A 12 26.17 -13.62 -20.22
CA LYS A 12 25.91 -14.81 -21.00
C LYS A 12 24.49 -15.19 -20.58
N LEU A 13 23.52 -14.88 -21.44
CA LEU A 13 22.20 -15.46 -21.32
C LEU A 13 22.48 -16.95 -21.17
N ALA A 14 22.18 -17.52 -20.00
CA ALA A 14 22.20 -18.96 -19.84
C ALA A 14 21.42 -19.48 -21.05
N ALA A 15 22.10 -20.23 -21.91
CA ALA A 15 21.50 -20.70 -23.14
C ALA A 15 20.32 -21.55 -22.69
N GLU A 16 19.10 -21.01 -22.86
CA GLU A 16 17.88 -21.79 -22.82
C GLU A 16 18.18 -23.07 -23.62
N PRO A 17 17.78 -24.26 -23.10
CA PRO A 17 18.09 -25.52 -23.75
C PRO A 17 17.74 -25.38 -25.23
N ARG A 18 18.75 -25.52 -26.10
CA ARG A 18 18.55 -25.43 -27.54
C ARG A 18 17.55 -26.54 -27.86
N VAL A 19 16.35 -26.16 -28.27
CA VAL A 19 15.33 -27.11 -28.70
C VAL A 19 15.93 -27.84 -29.89
N GLU A 20 16.25 -29.12 -29.70
CA GLU A 20 16.99 -29.94 -30.69
C GLU A 20 16.15 -30.17 -31.95
N GLU A 21 14.82 -30.18 -31.82
CA GLU A 21 13.88 -30.40 -32.91
C GLU A 21 12.66 -29.47 -32.79
N ILE A 22 12.41 -28.68 -33.85
CA ILE A 22 11.23 -27.81 -33.93
C ILE A 22 10.19 -28.51 -34.81
N ASN A 23 9.14 -29.06 -34.19
CA ASN A 23 8.01 -29.64 -34.92
C ASN A 23 7.04 -28.55 -35.36
N PHE A 24 6.83 -28.42 -36.68
CA PHE A 24 5.89 -27.46 -37.26
C PHE A 24 4.56 -28.13 -37.58
N ASP A 25 3.74 -28.30 -36.56
CA ASP A 25 2.36 -28.76 -36.76
C ASP A 25 1.51 -27.65 -37.42
N SER A 26 0.91 -27.98 -38.56
CA SER A 26 0.04 -27.08 -39.31
C SER A 26 -1.21 -26.68 -38.53
N GLU A 27 -1.76 -27.56 -37.69
CA GLU A 27 -2.97 -27.27 -36.90
C GLU A 27 -2.67 -26.27 -35.79
N SER A 28 -1.59 -26.49 -35.03
CA SER A 28 -1.09 -25.52 -34.04
C SER A 28 -0.80 -24.15 -34.66
N ARG A 29 -0.28 -24.13 -35.90
CA ARG A 29 -0.03 -22.88 -36.64
C ARG A 29 -1.33 -22.18 -37.00
N GLN A 30 -2.35 -22.92 -37.44
CA GLN A 30 -3.67 -22.36 -37.75
C GLN A 30 -4.36 -21.80 -36.50
N GLU A 31 -4.33 -22.53 -35.37
CA GLU A 31 -4.84 -22.02 -34.10
C GLU A 31 -4.04 -20.80 -33.63
N TRP A 32 -2.73 -20.78 -33.85
CA TRP A 32 -1.93 -19.59 -33.57
C TRP A 32 -2.29 -18.42 -34.49
N LEU A 33 -2.57 -18.62 -35.77
CA LEU A 33 -2.92 -17.49 -36.65
C LEU A 33 -4.34 -16.99 -36.42
N THR A 34 -5.29 -17.83 -36.02
CA THR A 34 -6.70 -17.44 -35.84
C THR A 34 -7.05 -17.09 -34.39
N GLY A 35 -6.35 -17.67 -33.42
CA GLY A 35 -6.62 -17.56 -31.98
C GLY A 35 -6.07 -16.31 -31.28
N PHE A 36 -5.91 -15.17 -31.96
CA PHE A 36 -5.33 -13.96 -31.37
C PHE A 36 -6.07 -13.49 -30.10
N HIS A 37 -7.41 -13.57 -30.11
CA HIS A 37 -8.21 -13.23 -28.93
C HIS A 37 -7.92 -14.20 -27.77
N LYS A 38 -7.90 -15.52 -28.04
CA LYS A 38 -7.52 -16.53 -27.03
C LYS A 38 -6.16 -16.19 -26.41
N ARG A 39 -5.15 -15.89 -27.22
CA ARG A 39 -3.81 -15.52 -26.70
C ARG A 39 -3.77 -14.22 -25.93
N LYS A 40 -4.54 -13.21 -26.35
CA LYS A 40 -4.64 -11.95 -25.61
C LYS A 40 -5.24 -12.20 -24.22
N VAL A 41 -6.29 -13.00 -24.14
CA VAL A 41 -6.89 -13.43 -22.87
C VAL A 41 -5.90 -14.24 -22.05
N GLN A 42 -5.20 -15.21 -22.64
CA GLN A 42 -4.19 -16.01 -21.94
C GLN A 42 -3.05 -15.15 -21.39
N ARG A 43 -2.56 -14.17 -22.14
CA ARG A 43 -1.54 -13.22 -21.64
C ARG A 43 -2.07 -12.39 -20.46
N ALA A 44 -3.32 -11.93 -20.53
CA ALA A 44 -3.93 -11.19 -19.44
C ALA A 44 -4.08 -12.06 -18.18
N LYS A 45 -4.52 -13.31 -18.34
CA LYS A 45 -4.62 -14.30 -17.26
C LYS A 45 -3.26 -14.60 -16.65
N HIS A 46 -2.25 -14.92 -17.47
CA HIS A 46 -0.90 -15.17 -17.01
C HIS A 46 -0.28 -13.97 -16.27
N ALA A 47 -0.52 -12.74 -16.75
CA ALA A 47 -0.09 -11.54 -16.05
C ALA A 47 -0.78 -11.39 -14.67
N ALA A 48 -2.08 -11.65 -14.59
CA ALA A 48 -2.82 -11.63 -13.33
C ALA A 48 -2.35 -12.73 -12.36
N GLU A 49 -2.10 -13.94 -12.86
CA GLU A 49 -1.58 -15.06 -12.07
C GLU A 49 -0.19 -14.76 -11.51
N ASN A 50 0.70 -14.19 -12.33
CA ASN A 50 2.04 -13.82 -11.87
C ASN A 50 2.00 -12.69 -10.84
N ALA A 51 1.14 -11.68 -11.03
CA ALA A 51 0.92 -10.65 -10.02
C ALA A 51 0.41 -11.25 -8.70
N ALA A 52 -0.52 -12.20 -8.76
CA ALA A 52 -1.04 -12.90 -7.59
C ALA A 52 0.03 -13.76 -6.88
N LYS A 53 0.90 -14.44 -7.65
CA LYS A 53 2.04 -15.21 -7.11
C LYS A 53 3.02 -14.29 -6.39
N GLN A 54 3.44 -13.20 -7.03
CA GLN A 54 4.34 -12.21 -6.44
C GLN A 54 3.75 -11.61 -5.16
N TYR A 55 2.47 -11.22 -5.16
CA TYR A 55 1.81 -10.71 -3.96
C TYR A 55 1.81 -11.71 -2.79
N LYS A 56 1.58 -13.00 -3.06
CA LYS A 56 1.63 -14.04 -2.02
C LYS A 56 3.05 -14.23 -1.47
N GLU A 57 4.05 -14.21 -2.34
CA GLU A 57 5.47 -14.30 -1.96
C GLU A 57 5.88 -13.11 -1.08
N ASP A 58 5.53 -11.89 -1.50
CA ASP A 58 5.79 -10.66 -0.75
C ASP A 58 5.09 -10.69 0.62
N LYS A 59 3.82 -11.10 0.67
CA LYS A 59 3.09 -11.24 1.94
C LYS A 59 3.75 -12.26 2.87
N LYS A 60 4.24 -13.37 2.34
CA LYS A 60 4.97 -14.38 3.13
C LYS A 60 6.30 -13.82 3.63
N ALA A 61 7.05 -13.10 2.78
CA ALA A 61 8.30 -12.46 3.15
C ALA A 61 8.09 -11.40 4.24
N MET A 62 7.06 -10.56 4.12
CA MET A 62 6.72 -9.55 5.13
C MET A 62 6.36 -10.19 6.47
N ARG A 63 5.54 -11.24 6.47
CA ARG A 63 5.24 -11.99 7.70
C ARG A 63 6.49 -12.61 8.32
N LYS A 64 7.43 -13.09 7.50
CA LYS A 64 8.70 -13.64 8.00
C LYS A 64 9.53 -12.55 8.68
N LYS A 65 9.66 -11.38 8.04
CA LYS A 65 10.37 -10.21 8.62
C LYS A 65 9.78 -9.80 9.96
N ILE A 66 8.45 -9.69 10.07
CA ILE A 66 7.78 -9.34 11.34
C ILE A 66 8.10 -10.36 12.44
N ARG A 67 8.13 -11.67 12.11
CA ARG A 67 8.49 -12.70 13.10
C ARG A 67 9.97 -12.61 13.50
N GLU A 68 10.86 -12.36 12.55
CA GLU A 68 12.29 -12.18 12.81
C GLU A 68 12.55 -10.92 13.65
N GLU A 69 11.84 -9.82 13.39
CA GLU A 69 11.86 -8.59 14.19
C GLU A 69 11.40 -8.86 15.62
N ARG A 70 10.21 -9.46 15.81
CA ARG A 70 9.72 -9.82 17.15
C ARG A 70 10.67 -10.73 17.92
N LYS A 71 11.32 -11.68 17.24
CA LYS A 71 12.29 -12.58 17.86
C LYS A 71 13.54 -11.81 18.32
N LYS A 72 14.03 -10.89 17.50
CA LYS A 72 15.16 -10.02 17.86
C LYS A 72 14.81 -9.07 19.01
N ASP A 73 13.63 -8.48 18.98
CA ASP A 73 13.17 -7.59 20.05
C ASP A 73 13.08 -8.36 21.39
N PHE A 74 12.59 -9.60 21.35
CA PHE A 74 12.56 -10.47 22.53
C PHE A 74 13.97 -10.85 23.02
N GLU A 75 14.87 -11.23 22.12
CA GLU A 75 16.28 -11.52 22.45
C GLU A 75 16.96 -10.29 23.09
N GLN A 76 16.75 -9.11 22.51
CA GLN A 76 17.26 -7.84 23.07
C GLN A 76 16.70 -7.56 24.46
N ALA A 77 15.40 -7.75 24.68
CA ALA A 77 14.79 -7.56 25.99
C ALA A 77 15.35 -8.54 27.04
N MET A 78 15.59 -9.80 26.67
CA MET A 78 16.22 -10.80 27.56
C MET A 78 17.69 -10.46 27.84
N ASP A 79 18.44 -9.99 26.85
CA ASP A 79 19.83 -9.54 27.01
C ASP A 79 19.90 -8.28 27.91
N GLU A 80 18.96 -7.36 27.78
CA GLU A 80 18.84 -6.18 28.65
C GLU A 80 18.46 -6.58 30.07
N HIS A 81 17.48 -7.47 30.23
CA HIS A 81 17.07 -7.99 31.53
C HIS A 81 18.21 -8.73 32.24
N SER A 82 18.91 -9.63 31.55
CA SER A 82 20.05 -10.35 32.11
C SER A 82 21.19 -9.40 32.50
N LYS A 83 21.47 -8.35 31.71
CA LYS A 83 22.43 -7.30 32.10
C LYS A 83 21.99 -6.53 33.33
N VAL A 84 20.71 -6.23 33.48
CA VAL A 84 20.18 -5.56 34.68
C VAL A 84 20.35 -6.47 35.91
N LEU A 85 19.98 -7.75 35.82
CA LEU A 85 20.18 -8.71 36.89
C LEU A 85 21.65 -8.90 37.24
N GLN A 86 22.54 -8.95 36.24
CA GLN A 86 23.98 -9.04 36.46
C GLN A 86 24.50 -7.80 37.19
N ARG A 87 24.09 -6.60 36.78
CA ARG A 87 24.46 -5.34 37.48
C ARG A 87 23.92 -5.32 38.90
N MET A 88 22.68 -5.75 39.13
CA MET A 88 22.11 -5.86 40.48
C MET A 88 22.90 -6.84 41.33
N LYS A 89 23.35 -7.97 40.77
CA LYS A 89 24.20 -8.95 41.47
C LYS A 89 25.59 -8.39 41.77
N GLU A 90 26.19 -7.64 40.85
CA GLU A 90 27.48 -6.97 41.03
C GLU A 90 27.40 -5.84 42.08
N ASP A 91 26.35 -5.03 42.06
CA ASP A 91 26.11 -3.93 43.02
C ASP A 91 25.70 -4.46 44.41
N ALA A 92 24.98 -5.58 44.49
CA ALA A 92 24.59 -6.23 45.74
C ALA A 92 25.71 -7.06 46.39
N GLY A 93 26.86 -7.24 45.70
CA GLY A 93 28.08 -7.84 46.23
C GLY A 93 27.90 -9.22 46.85
N ASP A 94 27.91 -10.28 46.04
CA ASP A 94 28.03 -11.72 46.42
C ASP A 94 27.58 -12.11 47.84
N ILE A 95 26.32 -11.82 48.18
CA ILE A 95 25.65 -12.40 49.35
C ILE A 95 25.06 -13.73 48.87
N SER A 96 25.91 -14.73 48.67
CA SER A 96 25.46 -16.13 48.60
C SER A 96 25.61 -16.76 49.98
N GLU A 97 24.52 -16.83 50.73
CA GLU A 97 24.21 -17.87 51.74
C GLU A 97 23.04 -17.40 52.63
N GLN A 98 21.83 -17.37 52.08
CA GLN A 98 20.62 -17.71 52.84
C GLN A 98 19.50 -17.98 51.83
N GLU A 99 19.51 -19.20 51.26
CA GLU A 99 18.32 -19.76 50.61
C GLU A 99 17.29 -20.04 51.71
N GLU A 100 16.51 -19.03 52.08
CA GLU A 100 15.17 -19.28 52.60
C GLU A 100 14.28 -19.55 51.39
N GLU A 101 13.89 -20.82 51.24
CA GLU A 101 12.83 -21.31 50.36
C GLU A 101 11.51 -20.66 50.76
N ASP A 102 11.35 -19.38 50.44
CA ASP A 102 10.06 -18.68 50.57
C ASP A 102 9.22 -19.11 49.35
N ASP A 103 8.61 -20.29 49.50
CA ASP A 103 7.69 -20.89 48.54
C ASP A 103 6.62 -19.85 48.14
N TRP A 104 6.63 -19.47 46.87
CA TRP A 104 5.69 -18.51 46.31
C TRP A 104 4.25 -19.01 46.47
N ASN A 105 3.55 -18.47 47.47
CA ASN A 105 2.19 -18.88 47.89
C ASN A 105 1.06 -18.50 46.92
N GLY A 106 1.36 -18.27 45.65
CA GLY A 106 0.38 -17.90 44.62
C GLY A 106 -0.23 -16.51 44.84
N ILE A 107 -0.79 -15.94 43.76
CA ILE A 107 -1.58 -14.72 43.85
C ILE A 107 -2.97 -15.13 44.35
N GLU A 108 -3.45 -14.53 45.43
CA GLU A 108 -4.83 -14.73 45.89
C GLU A 108 -5.81 -14.44 44.74
N GLU A 109 -6.64 -15.41 44.42
CA GLU A 109 -7.63 -15.30 43.34
C GLU A 109 -8.55 -14.12 43.67
N PRO A 110 -8.57 -13.05 42.85
CA PRO A 110 -9.40 -11.90 43.13
C PRO A 110 -10.88 -12.32 43.14
N PRO A 111 -11.72 -11.68 43.97
CA PRO A 111 -13.13 -12.01 44.04
C PRO A 111 -13.74 -11.98 42.64
N ALA A 112 -14.61 -12.96 42.34
CA ALA A 112 -15.26 -13.10 41.05
C ALA A 112 -15.91 -11.77 40.62
N VAL A 113 -15.27 -11.11 39.66
CA VAL A 113 -15.80 -9.89 39.05
C VAL A 113 -16.97 -10.32 38.18
N ASP A 114 -18.13 -9.72 38.43
CA ASP A 114 -19.36 -10.01 37.71
C ASP A 114 -19.29 -9.38 36.31
N TYR A 115 -18.77 -10.12 35.33
CA TYR A 115 -18.53 -9.66 33.95
C TYR A 115 -19.81 -9.27 33.18
N GLU A 116 -20.99 -9.45 33.77
CA GLU A 116 -22.27 -8.97 33.21
C GLU A 116 -22.54 -7.48 33.52
N ALA A 117 -21.86 -6.88 34.49
CA ALA A 117 -22.12 -5.50 34.92
C ALA A 117 -21.23 -4.44 34.25
N GLU A 118 -20.17 -4.84 33.54
CA GLU A 118 -19.22 -3.91 32.93
C GLU A 118 -19.29 -3.97 31.39
N TYR A 119 -19.89 -2.92 30.82
CA TYR A 119 -19.72 -2.45 29.43
C TYR A 119 -20.55 -3.13 28.32
N ILE A 120 -21.87 -2.97 28.43
CA ILE A 120 -22.67 -2.78 27.21
C ILE A 120 -22.76 -1.26 26.97
N ASP A 121 -21.81 -0.72 26.22
CA ASP A 121 -21.94 0.66 25.70
C ASP A 121 -23.16 0.73 24.79
N GLU A 122 -24.06 1.67 25.07
CA GLU A 122 -25.25 1.94 24.27
C GLU A 122 -24.89 2.35 22.82
N ASP A 123 -23.65 2.81 22.57
CA ASP A 123 -23.13 3.20 21.26
C ASP A 123 -22.65 2.03 20.38
N LYS A 124 -22.62 0.79 20.88
CA LYS A 124 -22.16 -0.39 20.11
C LYS A 124 -23.28 -1.14 19.37
N TYR A 125 -24.55 -0.78 19.57
CA TYR A 125 -25.65 -1.33 18.79
C TYR A 125 -26.03 -0.37 17.65
N THR A 126 -25.51 -0.63 16.46
CA THR A 126 -26.23 -0.21 15.25
C THR A 126 -27.42 -1.15 15.10
N THR A 127 -28.64 -0.65 15.27
CA THR A 127 -29.84 -1.44 15.00
C THR A 127 -29.89 -1.75 13.50
N VAL A 128 -29.79 -3.05 13.16
CA VAL A 128 -29.93 -3.51 11.77
C VAL A 128 -31.42 -3.73 11.52
N THR A 129 -32.06 -2.82 10.80
CA THR A 129 -33.42 -3.01 10.30
C THR A 129 -33.38 -3.94 9.09
N VAL A 130 -34.02 -5.11 9.19
CA VAL A 130 -34.15 -6.06 8.08
C VAL A 130 -35.46 -5.75 7.36
N GLU A 131 -35.37 -5.08 6.22
CA GLU A 131 -36.50 -4.86 5.32
C GLU A 131 -36.53 -5.97 4.26
N GLU A 132 -37.72 -6.50 3.99
CA GLU A 132 -37.93 -7.52 2.96
C GLU A 132 -37.76 -6.90 1.57
N MET A 133 -36.57 -7.06 0.96
CA MET A 133 -36.34 -6.64 -0.43
C MET A 133 -36.99 -7.62 -1.40
N ASP A 134 -37.81 -7.09 -2.32
CA ASP A 134 -38.31 -7.83 -3.47
C ASP A 134 -37.15 -8.14 -4.44
N ALA A 135 -36.92 -9.43 -4.71
CA ALA A 135 -35.83 -9.92 -5.57
C ALA A 135 -36.05 -9.65 -7.08
N SER A 136 -37.13 -8.96 -7.43
CA SER A 136 -37.38 -8.47 -8.78
C SER A 136 -36.35 -7.42 -9.21
N ARG A 137 -36.06 -7.34 -10.53
CA ARG A 137 -35.09 -6.38 -11.09
C ARG A 137 -35.47 -4.92 -10.79
N GLU A 138 -36.75 -4.64 -10.59
CA GLU A 138 -37.26 -3.30 -10.27
C GLU A 138 -37.06 -2.96 -8.77
N GLY A 139 -37.25 -3.93 -7.85
CA GLY A 139 -36.99 -3.74 -6.42
C GLY A 139 -35.52 -3.43 -6.11
N LEU A 140 -34.60 -4.05 -6.84
CA LEU A 140 -33.16 -3.80 -6.69
C LEU A 140 -32.72 -2.43 -7.24
N LEU A 141 -33.45 -1.86 -8.20
CA LEU A 141 -33.18 -0.53 -8.75
C LEU A 141 -33.67 0.59 -7.82
N LYS A 142 -34.83 0.40 -7.18
CA LYS A 142 -35.41 1.37 -6.23
C LYS A 142 -34.54 1.55 -4.99
N SER A 143 -34.14 0.44 -4.36
CA SER A 143 -33.27 0.46 -3.17
C SER A 143 -31.96 1.22 -3.43
N ALA A 144 -31.30 0.98 -4.57
CA ALA A 144 -30.06 1.66 -4.92
C ALA A 144 -30.20 3.19 -5.07
N GLN A 145 -31.40 3.70 -5.37
CA GLN A 145 -31.66 5.13 -5.52
C GLN A 145 -31.94 5.83 -4.19
N GLU A 146 -32.49 5.11 -3.21
CA GLU A 146 -32.88 5.63 -1.89
C GLU A 146 -31.68 5.77 -0.93
N TYR A 147 -30.69 4.86 -1.02
CA TYR A 147 -29.43 4.96 -0.25
C TYR A 147 -28.53 6.14 -0.65
N ASP A 148 -28.73 6.74 -1.83
CA ASP A 148 -27.91 7.86 -2.33
C ASP A 148 -28.45 9.23 -1.86
N THR A 149 -29.72 9.31 -1.44
CA THR A 149 -30.35 10.57 -1.00
C THR A 149 -30.18 10.86 0.49
N ASP A 150 -30.02 9.85 1.33
CA ASP A 150 -29.93 10.02 2.80
C ASP A 150 -28.49 10.27 3.32
N ASN A 151 -27.47 10.23 2.47
CA ASN A 151 -26.06 10.41 2.86
C ASN A 151 -25.48 11.81 2.53
N GLU A 152 -26.34 12.78 2.19
CA GLU A 152 -25.92 14.13 1.78
C GLU A 152 -26.24 15.26 2.78
N GLU A 153 -26.65 14.96 4.02
CA GLU A 153 -26.85 15.97 5.06
C GLU A 153 -25.81 15.89 6.21
N GLU A 154 -25.17 17.05 6.43
CA GLU A 154 -24.37 17.49 7.59
C GLU A 154 -23.02 16.82 7.93
N LYS A 155 -21.92 17.52 7.56
CA LYS A 155 -20.67 17.53 8.36
C LYS A 155 -20.12 18.97 8.51
N PRO A 156 -19.93 19.49 9.74
CA PRO A 156 -19.31 20.78 9.97
C PRO A 156 -17.79 20.73 9.74
N LYS A 157 -17.24 21.78 9.11
CA LYS A 157 -15.79 21.92 8.82
C LYS A 157 -15.06 22.59 9.99
N PRO A 158 -13.84 22.16 10.35
CA PRO A 158 -13.01 22.86 11.33
C PRO A 158 -12.33 24.08 10.69
N VAL A 159 -12.25 25.14 11.48
CA VAL A 159 -11.63 26.43 11.16
C VAL A 159 -10.16 26.35 11.58
N GLU A 160 -9.23 26.58 10.66
CA GLU A 160 -7.88 26.97 11.04
C GLU A 160 -7.20 27.84 9.97
N SER A 161 -6.52 28.84 10.50
CA SER A 161 -5.98 30.06 9.90
C SER A 161 -4.69 29.82 9.12
N LYS A 162 -4.54 30.49 7.95
CA LYS A 162 -3.25 30.99 7.44
C LYS A 162 -3.47 32.27 6.65
N GLU A 163 -3.08 33.39 7.25
CA GLU A 163 -2.72 34.62 6.54
C GLU A 163 -1.39 34.43 5.81
N ALA A 164 -1.35 34.77 4.53
CA ALA A 164 -0.16 35.26 3.84
C ALA A 164 -0.59 35.99 2.56
N GLU A 165 0.03 37.14 2.34
CA GLU A 165 -0.37 38.23 1.47
C GLU A 165 -0.36 37.94 -0.05
N ALA A 166 -1.11 38.81 -0.73
CA ALA A 166 -0.67 39.61 -1.91
C ALA A 166 -1.38 39.35 -3.25
N LYS A 167 -2.27 40.33 -3.53
CA LYS A 167 -2.34 41.14 -4.77
C LYS A 167 -3.21 40.65 -5.95
N THR A 168 -4.26 41.44 -6.17
CA THR A 168 -4.97 41.75 -7.43
C THR A 168 -5.87 40.69 -8.04
N ALA A 169 -7.08 40.55 -7.50
CA ALA A 169 -8.19 39.91 -8.19
C ALA A 169 -9.26 40.95 -8.55
N LYS A 170 -9.30 41.34 -9.84
CA LYS A 170 -10.47 42.01 -10.42
C LYS A 170 -11.70 41.13 -10.17
N LYS A 171 -12.71 41.67 -9.47
CA LYS A 171 -14.02 41.03 -9.25
C LYS A 171 -14.57 40.50 -10.58
N ARG A 172 -14.62 39.18 -10.75
CA ARG A 172 -15.42 38.54 -11.81
C ARG A 172 -16.70 38.04 -11.16
N LYS A 173 -17.84 38.40 -11.74
CA LYS A 173 -19.19 37.97 -11.30
C LYS A 173 -19.24 36.44 -11.13
N PRO A 174 -20.00 35.90 -10.15
CA PRO A 174 -20.17 34.46 -10.01
C PRO A 174 -20.85 33.94 -11.29
N ARG A 175 -20.21 32.98 -11.95
CA ARG A 175 -20.78 32.34 -13.14
C ARG A 175 -21.62 31.17 -12.67
N SER A 176 -22.78 30.97 -13.30
CA SER A 176 -23.70 29.88 -12.96
C SER A 176 -23.03 28.51 -13.10
N ALA A 177 -23.44 27.55 -12.25
CA ALA A 177 -22.98 26.16 -12.28
C ALA A 177 -23.11 25.50 -13.68
N ALA A 178 -24.10 25.94 -14.46
CA ALA A 178 -24.28 25.54 -15.86
C ALA A 178 -23.08 25.91 -16.76
N SER A 179 -22.46 27.07 -16.52
CA SER A 179 -21.26 27.50 -17.26
C SER A 179 -19.99 26.75 -16.86
N GLU A 180 -19.99 26.15 -15.67
CA GLU A 180 -18.89 25.36 -15.12
C GLU A 180 -18.95 23.92 -15.63
N ALA A 181 -20.16 23.35 -15.74
CA ALA A 181 -20.43 22.08 -16.39
C ALA A 181 -20.10 22.11 -17.90
N ALA A 182 -20.49 23.17 -18.60
CA ALA A 182 -20.22 23.34 -20.04
C ALA A 182 -18.72 23.48 -20.39
N ARG A 183 -17.87 23.76 -19.40
CA ARG A 183 -16.41 23.91 -19.57
C ARG A 183 -15.61 22.68 -19.15
N LYS A 184 -16.26 21.57 -18.77
CA LYS A 184 -15.60 20.28 -18.57
C LYS A 184 -15.12 19.77 -19.93
N LYS A 185 -14.00 20.31 -20.41
CA LYS A 185 -13.31 19.86 -21.62
C LYS A 185 -13.13 18.36 -21.51
N LYS A 186 -13.51 17.63 -22.56
CA LYS A 186 -13.30 16.17 -22.68
C LYS A 186 -11.87 15.87 -22.21
N ARG A 187 -11.71 14.98 -21.23
CA ARG A 187 -10.37 14.65 -20.73
C ARG A 187 -9.58 14.11 -21.91
N ASN A 188 -8.55 14.83 -22.35
CA ASN A 188 -7.69 14.34 -23.41
C ASN A 188 -7.14 12.98 -22.97
N PHE A 189 -7.53 11.94 -23.72
CA PHE A 189 -6.95 10.62 -23.55
C PHE A 189 -5.44 10.75 -23.82
N ARG A 190 -4.64 10.22 -22.90
CA ARG A 190 -3.20 10.13 -23.10
C ARG A 190 -2.79 8.69 -22.86
N TYR A 191 -1.80 8.27 -23.64
CA TYR A 191 -1.20 6.94 -23.59
C TYR A 191 -0.36 6.68 -22.33
N GLU A 192 -0.16 7.68 -21.48
CA GLU A 192 0.64 7.59 -20.26
C GLU A 192 -0.14 8.13 -19.04
N SER A 193 0.11 7.51 -17.89
CA SER A 193 -0.42 7.98 -16.60
C SER A 193 0.14 9.37 -16.25
N LYS A 194 -0.53 10.08 -15.34
CA LYS A 194 -0.11 11.43 -14.89
C LYS A 194 1.30 11.41 -14.28
N GLU A 195 1.68 10.32 -13.63
CA GLU A 195 2.98 10.12 -12.99
C GLU A 195 4.08 9.91 -14.02
N VAL A 196 3.87 8.99 -14.97
CA VAL A 196 4.81 8.74 -16.07
C VAL A 196 5.07 10.03 -16.86
N ARG A 197 4.02 10.83 -17.13
CA ARG A 197 4.18 12.14 -17.76
C ARG A 197 5.05 13.10 -16.95
N ARG A 198 4.83 13.17 -15.63
CA ARG A 198 5.60 14.08 -14.77
C ARG A 198 7.07 13.70 -14.78
N GLU A 199 7.38 12.41 -14.77
CA GLU A 199 8.76 11.92 -14.87
C GLU A 199 9.39 12.22 -16.23
N THR A 200 8.70 11.95 -17.34
CA THR A 200 9.21 12.23 -18.69
C THR A 200 9.45 13.72 -18.88
N MET A 201 8.53 14.58 -18.41
CA MET A 201 8.70 16.03 -18.42
C MET A 201 9.90 16.48 -17.57
N ARG A 202 10.09 15.91 -16.38
CA ARG A 202 11.25 16.23 -15.51
C ARG A 202 12.56 15.84 -16.18
N LYS A 203 12.62 14.64 -16.78
CA LYS A 203 13.79 14.16 -17.54
C LYS A 203 14.10 15.08 -18.72
N GLN A 204 13.10 15.44 -19.52
CA GLN A 204 13.27 16.36 -20.65
C GLN A 204 13.73 17.75 -20.21
N ARG A 205 13.19 18.30 -19.11
CA ARG A 205 13.61 19.59 -18.57
C ARG A 205 15.09 19.57 -18.16
N ASN A 206 15.53 18.49 -17.52
CA ASN A 206 16.92 18.31 -17.13
C ASN A 206 17.85 18.22 -18.35
N VAL A 207 17.46 17.48 -19.38
CA VAL A 207 18.23 17.38 -20.64
C VAL A 207 18.33 18.75 -21.33
N LYS A 208 17.21 19.47 -21.44
CA LYS A 208 17.18 20.82 -22.05
C LYS A 208 18.04 21.80 -21.26
N SER A 209 17.99 21.78 -19.93
CA SER A 209 18.81 22.62 -19.07
C SER A 209 20.31 22.32 -19.23
N LYS A 210 20.70 21.04 -19.22
CA LYS A 210 22.10 20.62 -19.47
C LYS A 210 22.59 21.09 -20.85
N LYS A 211 21.79 20.89 -21.89
CA LYS A 211 22.12 21.32 -23.25
C LYS A 211 22.25 22.85 -23.36
N ALA A 212 21.42 23.61 -22.65
CA ALA A 212 21.50 25.06 -22.63
C ALA A 212 22.77 25.55 -21.89
N LYS A 213 23.13 24.92 -20.77
CA LYS A 213 24.39 25.23 -20.06
C LYS A 213 25.61 24.94 -20.94
N ALA A 214 25.65 23.79 -21.60
CA ALA A 214 26.76 23.42 -22.49
C ALA A 214 26.90 24.37 -23.71
N ARG A 215 25.81 25.00 -24.16
CA ARG A 215 25.89 26.05 -25.19
C ARG A 215 26.51 27.32 -24.63
N LYS A 216 26.01 27.78 -23.47
CA LYS A 216 26.55 28.99 -22.81
C LYS A 216 28.03 28.86 -22.43
N GLU A 217 28.47 27.66 -22.05
CA GLU A 217 29.87 27.37 -21.73
C GLU A 217 30.75 27.27 -22.99
N LYS A 218 30.17 26.98 -24.15
CA LYS A 218 30.89 26.95 -25.43
C LYS A 218 31.01 28.35 -26.07
N ASP A 219 30.10 29.26 -25.74
CA ASP A 219 30.07 30.63 -26.21
C ASP A 219 30.78 31.62 -25.25
N ALA A 220 31.38 31.13 -24.16
CA ALA A 220 32.18 31.87 -23.18
C ALA A 220 33.65 31.43 -23.25
#